data_AF-B0MZ52-F1
#
_entry.id   AF-B0MZ52-F1
#
_cell.length_a   1.000
_cell.length_b   1.000
_cell.length_c   1.000
_cell.angle_alpha   90.00
_cell.angle_beta   90.00
_cell.angle_gamma   90.00
#
_symmetry.space_group_name_H-M   'P 1'
#
loop_
_entity.id
_entity.type
_entity.pdbx_description
1 polymer ?
#
loop_
_entity_poly.entity_id
_entity_poly.type
_entity_poly.pdbx_seq_one_letter_code
_entity_poly.pdbx_strand_id
1 'polypeptide(L)'
;MPALGLTAPNLGRKVRITCHNSVGFTYYWNGKELSASGLFHPVVNSDADPDIEVACKRNASYVFGTVAHEIGHAAHYAFNPKFNGKTNALIKESWAQFTRYILTETEYKDLGLYGKLHKSRLFNPNQHLVAFQVPDYYNQQMWYLGLGAERDETVRLYTPMFVDLYDTFNQNKWYGYWSPGRTKDDLDRTPDDDICMLTIREIQEIAFGSKNKSEAIGWIRQYAARYGFTSEEIDRYWAVYSLIEDEDYDRYK
;
A
#
# COMPACT_ATOMS: atom_id res chain seq x y z
N MET A 1 -3.28 26.21 6.53
CA MET A 1 -2.20 26.42 5.54
C MET A 1 -2.71 25.91 4.19
N PRO A 2 -2.50 26.62 3.07
CA PRO A 2 -2.85 26.11 1.75
C PRO A 2 -2.04 24.84 1.48
N ALA A 3 -2.62 23.92 0.69
CA ALA A 3 -2.01 22.67 0.26
C ALA A 3 -0.54 22.88 -0.11
N LEU A 4 0.36 22.16 0.56
CA LEU A 4 1.78 22.26 0.27
C LEU A 4 2.06 21.59 -1.08
N GLY A 5 1.89 22.35 -2.16
CA GLY A 5 2.60 22.13 -3.41
C GLY A 5 2.07 21.09 -4.38
N LEU A 6 0.88 20.50 -4.19
CA LEU A 6 0.28 19.68 -5.26
C LEU A 6 -0.40 20.58 -6.29
N THR A 7 0.29 20.83 -7.41
CA THR A 7 -0.39 21.29 -8.63
C THR A 7 -1.43 20.26 -9.05
N ALA A 8 -2.58 20.70 -9.55
CA ALA A 8 -3.61 19.81 -10.08
C ALA A 8 -2.99 18.78 -11.04
N PRO A 9 -3.41 17.50 -10.99
CA PRO A 9 -2.85 16.47 -11.86
C PRO A 9 -2.99 16.90 -13.32
N ASN A 10 -2.00 16.53 -14.13
CA ASN A 10 -2.02 16.80 -15.56
C ASN A 10 -3.17 16.01 -16.20
N LEU A 11 -4.36 16.63 -16.28
CA LEU A 11 -5.55 16.08 -16.92
C LEU A 11 -5.26 15.95 -18.42
N GLY A 12 -4.78 14.78 -18.84
CA GLY A 12 -4.43 14.56 -20.25
C GLY A 12 -3.70 13.26 -20.56
N ARG A 13 -3.07 12.57 -19.59
CA ARG A 13 -2.52 11.23 -19.86
C ARG A 13 -3.65 10.21 -19.95
N LYS A 14 -3.91 9.72 -21.16
CA LYS A 14 -4.70 8.50 -21.35
C LYS A 14 -3.86 7.32 -20.83
N VAL A 15 -4.39 6.57 -19.87
CA VAL A 15 -3.77 5.33 -19.39
C VAL A 15 -4.40 4.18 -20.16
N ARG A 16 -3.60 3.45 -20.94
CA ARG A 16 -4.05 2.27 -21.68
C ARG A 16 -3.83 1.02 -20.84
N ILE A 17 -4.92 0.34 -20.53
CA ILE A 17 -4.92 -0.89 -19.74
C ILE A 17 -5.19 -2.05 -20.68
N THR A 18 -4.26 -3.00 -20.76
CA THR A 18 -4.44 -4.25 -21.51
C THR A 18 -4.64 -5.41 -20.55
N CYS A 19 -5.66 -6.21 -20.85
CA CYS A 19 -6.02 -7.39 -20.08
C CYS A 19 -5.59 -8.65 -20.84
N HIS A 20 -4.78 -9.48 -20.19
CA HIS A 20 -4.22 -10.69 -20.78
C HIS A 20 -4.89 -11.92 -20.16
N ASN A 21 -5.22 -12.91 -20.99
CA ASN A 21 -5.77 -14.19 -20.52
C ASN A 21 -4.68 -15.09 -19.92
N SER A 22 -4.02 -14.62 -18.86
CA SER A 22 -2.95 -15.29 -18.13
C SER A 22 -3.19 -15.23 -16.62
N VAL A 23 -2.49 -16.08 -15.86
CA VAL A 23 -2.52 -16.07 -14.37
C VAL A 23 -1.46 -15.14 -13.76
N GLY A 24 -0.56 -14.64 -14.59
CA GLY A 24 0.56 -13.75 -14.28
C GLY A 24 1.42 -13.50 -15.51
N PHE A 25 2.39 -12.63 -15.35
CA PHE A 25 3.44 -12.30 -16.30
C PHE A 25 4.77 -12.77 -15.74
N THR A 26 5.62 -13.30 -16.61
CA THR A 26 7.04 -13.50 -16.30
C THR A 26 7.81 -12.37 -16.95
N TYR A 27 8.62 -11.66 -16.17
CA TYR A 27 9.52 -10.66 -16.69
C TYR A 27 10.90 -10.80 -16.03
N TYR A 28 11.92 -10.35 -16.75
CA TYR A 28 13.29 -10.36 -16.24
C TYR A 28 13.67 -8.95 -15.84
N TRP A 29 14.20 -8.82 -14.63
CA TRP A 29 14.76 -7.58 -14.16
C TRP A 29 16.11 -7.82 -13.47
N ASN A 30 17.16 -7.11 -13.92
CA ASN A 30 18.54 -7.29 -13.46
C ASN A 30 19.00 -8.76 -13.42
N GLY A 31 18.59 -9.54 -14.43
CA GLY A 31 18.94 -10.96 -14.56
C GLY A 31 18.15 -11.91 -13.64
N LYS A 32 17.21 -11.42 -12.83
CA LYS A 32 16.30 -12.22 -12.02
C LYS A 32 14.95 -12.36 -12.73
N GLU A 33 14.42 -13.57 -12.76
CA GLU A 33 13.04 -13.83 -13.19
C GLU A 33 12.07 -13.45 -12.08
N LEU A 34 11.06 -12.66 -12.43
CA LEU A 34 10.02 -12.20 -11.51
C LEU A 34 8.64 -12.53 -12.08
N SER A 35 7.69 -12.75 -11.17
CA SER A 35 6.29 -12.98 -11.51
C SER A 35 5.45 -11.79 -11.05
N ALA A 36 4.62 -11.24 -11.93
CA ALA A 36 3.70 -10.16 -11.61
C ALA A 36 2.28 -10.47 -12.08
N SER A 37 1.28 -9.87 -11.43
CA SER A 37 -0.11 -9.92 -11.92
C SER A 37 -0.56 -8.64 -12.59
N GLY A 38 0.17 -7.54 -12.36
CA GLY A 38 0.01 -6.25 -13.00
C GLY A 38 1.39 -5.65 -13.26
N LEU A 39 1.52 -4.85 -14.32
CA LEU A 39 2.74 -4.11 -14.63
C LEU A 39 2.39 -2.73 -15.13
N PHE A 40 2.87 -1.69 -14.45
CA PHE A 40 2.88 -0.33 -14.97
C PHE A 40 4.17 -0.03 -15.75
N HIS A 41 4.01 0.46 -16.97
CA HIS A 41 5.10 0.87 -17.86
C HIS A 41 5.22 2.41 -17.88
N PRO A 42 6.21 3.00 -17.17
CA PRO A 42 6.35 4.45 -17.11
C PRO A 42 6.71 5.07 -18.46
N VAL A 43 7.40 4.31 -19.32
CA VAL A 43 7.82 4.68 -20.68
C VAL A 43 7.28 3.63 -21.64
N VAL A 44 6.46 4.07 -22.59
CA VAL A 44 5.93 3.25 -23.68
C VAL A 44 6.62 3.67 -24.97
N ASN A 45 7.02 2.70 -25.80
CA ASN A 45 7.77 2.98 -27.03
C ASN A 45 6.85 3.30 -28.22
N SER A 46 5.57 2.99 -28.08
CA SER A 46 4.55 3.14 -29.12
C SER A 46 3.18 3.54 -28.55
N ASP A 47 2.40 4.26 -29.36
CA ASP A 47 0.97 4.54 -29.14
C ASP A 47 0.09 3.28 -29.21
N ALA A 48 0.67 2.10 -29.42
CA ALA A 48 0.02 0.78 -29.29
C ALA A 48 0.39 0.03 -27.99
N ASP A 49 1.48 0.42 -27.30
CA ASP A 49 1.96 -0.30 -26.10
C ASP A 49 1.12 0.02 -24.84
N PRO A 50 0.75 -0.95 -24.00
CA PRO A 50 0.01 -0.68 -22.78
C PRO A 50 0.80 0.20 -21.80
N ASP A 51 0.13 1.15 -21.15
CA ASP A 51 0.65 1.80 -19.95
C ASP A 51 0.56 0.83 -18.76
N ILE A 52 -0.46 -0.03 -18.73
CA ILE A 52 -0.70 -1.02 -17.69
C ILE A 52 -1.07 -2.36 -18.34
N GLU A 53 -0.41 -3.43 -17.95
CA GLU A 53 -0.77 -4.81 -18.29
C GLU A 53 -1.33 -5.53 -17.06
N VAL A 54 -2.43 -6.28 -17.21
CA VAL A 54 -3.05 -7.04 -16.11
C VAL A 54 -3.37 -8.48 -16.52
N ALA A 55 -3.01 -9.43 -15.65
CA ALA A 55 -3.31 -10.84 -15.81
C ALA A 55 -4.72 -11.15 -15.31
N CYS A 56 -5.63 -11.47 -16.23
CA CYS A 56 -7.06 -11.49 -15.99
C CYS A 56 -7.68 -12.87 -15.75
N LYS A 57 -6.90 -13.95 -15.67
CA LYS A 57 -7.44 -15.31 -15.40
C LYS A 57 -7.74 -15.55 -13.91
N ARG A 58 -7.85 -14.49 -13.11
CA ARG A 58 -8.16 -14.51 -11.67
C ARG A 58 -9.56 -13.94 -11.42
N ASN A 59 -10.02 -13.99 -10.16
CA ASN A 59 -11.34 -13.47 -9.82
C ASN A 59 -11.41 -11.94 -10.00
N ALA A 60 -12.64 -11.41 -10.13
CA ALA A 60 -12.87 -10.01 -10.46
C ALA A 60 -12.28 -9.02 -9.43
N SER A 61 -12.40 -9.29 -8.12
CA SER A 61 -11.80 -8.44 -7.08
C SER A 61 -10.28 -8.37 -7.19
N TYR A 62 -9.64 -9.49 -7.50
CA TYR A 62 -8.20 -9.55 -7.69
C TYR A 62 -7.80 -8.72 -8.91
N VAL A 63 -8.46 -8.92 -10.05
CA VAL A 63 -8.17 -8.17 -11.28
C VAL A 63 -8.40 -6.67 -11.08
N PHE A 64 -9.53 -6.28 -10.49
CA PHE A 64 -9.83 -4.89 -10.18
C PHE A 64 -8.80 -4.27 -9.24
N GLY A 65 -8.46 -4.97 -8.15
CA GLY A 65 -7.47 -4.50 -7.18
C GLY A 65 -6.07 -4.37 -7.80
N THR A 66 -5.69 -5.27 -8.71
CA THR A 66 -4.44 -5.15 -9.48
C THR A 66 -4.47 -3.93 -10.40
N VAL A 67 -5.55 -3.72 -11.16
CA VAL A 67 -5.69 -2.50 -11.99
C VAL A 67 -5.57 -1.24 -11.13
N ALA A 68 -6.24 -1.20 -9.98
CA ALA A 68 -6.17 -0.07 -9.04
C ALA A 68 -4.75 0.16 -8.50
N HIS A 69 -4.02 -0.91 -8.18
CA HIS A 69 -2.62 -0.84 -7.75
C HIS A 69 -1.74 -0.18 -8.83
N GLU A 70 -1.82 -0.65 -10.08
CA GLU A 70 -1.03 -0.10 -11.19
C GLU A 70 -1.45 1.33 -11.56
N ILE A 71 -2.73 1.69 -11.39
CA ILE A 71 -3.20 3.08 -11.51
C ILE A 71 -2.54 3.97 -10.45
N GLY A 72 -2.32 3.45 -9.24
CA GLY A 72 -1.58 4.14 -8.18
C GLY A 72 -0.15 4.50 -8.61
N HIS A 73 0.57 3.54 -9.19
CA HIS A 73 1.90 3.78 -9.78
C HIS A 73 1.85 4.81 -10.91
N ALA A 74 0.87 4.70 -11.81
CA ALA A 74 0.69 5.64 -12.91
C ALA A 74 0.41 7.06 -12.43
N ALA A 75 -0.42 7.24 -11.39
CA ALA A 75 -0.72 8.53 -10.79
C ALA A 75 0.51 9.16 -10.13
N HIS A 76 1.29 8.37 -9.38
CA HIS A 76 2.55 8.81 -8.78
C HIS A 76 3.55 9.26 -9.85
N TYR A 77 3.72 8.46 -10.91
CA TYR A 77 4.58 8.81 -12.04
C TYR A 77 4.12 10.10 -12.74
N ALA A 78 2.81 10.24 -13.00
CA ALA A 78 2.25 11.40 -13.69
C ALA A 78 2.46 12.70 -12.91
N PHE A 79 2.46 12.64 -11.57
CA PHE A 79 2.76 13.80 -10.73
C PHE A 79 4.22 14.23 -10.86
N ASN A 80 5.16 13.26 -10.90
CA ASN A 80 6.57 13.61 -10.91
C ASN A 80 7.49 12.65 -11.70
N PRO A 81 7.42 12.68 -13.05
CA PRO A 81 8.12 11.69 -13.88
C PRO A 81 9.64 11.76 -13.75
N LYS A 82 10.19 12.95 -13.47
CA LYS A 82 11.65 13.16 -13.34
C LYS A 82 12.25 12.53 -12.09
N PHE A 83 11.46 12.37 -11.03
CA PHE A 83 11.93 11.82 -9.76
C PHE A 83 11.39 10.42 -9.47
N ASN A 84 10.44 9.90 -10.24
CA ASN A 84 9.85 8.57 -10.03
C ASN A 84 10.89 7.43 -9.94
N GLY A 85 11.92 7.45 -10.78
CA GLY A 85 13.03 6.48 -10.73
C GLY A 85 14.00 6.66 -9.56
N LYS A 86 13.88 7.77 -8.82
CA LYS A 86 14.68 8.10 -7.63
C LYS A 86 13.88 8.00 -6.32
N THR A 87 12.56 7.89 -6.41
CA THR A 87 11.69 7.70 -5.25
C THR A 87 11.88 6.29 -4.68
N ASN A 88 12.01 6.21 -3.36
CA ASN A 88 12.13 4.98 -2.61
C ASN A 88 10.93 4.04 -2.88
N ALA A 89 11.21 2.75 -3.03
CA ALA A 89 10.23 1.73 -3.39
C ALA A 89 9.13 1.57 -2.38
N LEU A 90 9.47 1.62 -1.08
CA LEU A 90 8.50 1.53 0.01
C LEU A 90 7.38 2.56 -0.18
N ILE A 91 7.73 3.78 -0.56
CA ILE A 91 6.77 4.87 -0.78
C ILE A 91 5.87 4.55 -1.98
N LYS A 92 6.46 4.14 -3.11
CA LYS A 92 5.71 3.85 -4.35
C LYS A 92 4.76 2.67 -4.17
N GLU A 93 5.27 1.57 -3.64
CA GLU A 93 4.49 0.34 -3.42
C GLU A 93 3.41 0.53 -2.35
N SER A 94 3.70 1.24 -1.26
CA SER A 94 2.69 1.55 -0.25
C SER A 94 1.59 2.48 -0.80
N TRP A 95 1.93 3.42 -1.67
CA TRP A 95 0.95 4.26 -2.35
C TRP A 95 0.08 3.46 -3.31
N ALA A 96 0.67 2.54 -4.07
CA ALA A 96 -0.06 1.64 -4.93
C ALA A 96 -0.95 0.68 -4.13
N GLN A 97 -0.52 0.17 -2.97
CA GLN A 97 -1.36 -0.59 -2.05
C GLN A 97 -2.53 0.24 -1.51
N PHE A 98 -2.27 1.49 -1.12
CA PHE A 98 -3.33 2.39 -0.64
C PHE A 98 -4.37 2.70 -1.73
N THR A 99 -3.92 2.95 -2.95
CA THR A 99 -4.80 3.17 -4.11
C THR A 99 -5.68 1.94 -4.35
N ARG A 100 -5.07 0.75 -4.33
CA ARG A 100 -5.78 -0.52 -4.41
C ARG A 100 -6.83 -0.65 -3.30
N TYR A 101 -6.45 -0.41 -2.05
CA TYR A 101 -7.33 -0.50 -0.90
C TYR A 101 -8.55 0.39 -1.08
N ILE A 102 -8.34 1.71 -1.27
CA ILE A 102 -9.42 2.69 -1.36
C ILE A 102 -10.36 2.40 -2.53
N LEU A 103 -9.83 2.15 -3.73
CA LEU A 103 -10.68 1.95 -4.91
C LEU A 103 -11.46 0.63 -4.81
N THR A 104 -10.83 -0.45 -4.31
CA THR A 104 -11.51 -1.76 -4.19
C THR A 104 -12.58 -1.72 -3.11
N GLU A 105 -12.26 -1.12 -1.95
CA GLU A 105 -13.22 -0.93 -0.85
C GLU A 105 -14.42 -0.10 -1.30
N THR A 106 -14.19 1.03 -1.99
CA THR A 106 -15.26 1.93 -2.45
C THR A 106 -16.17 1.22 -3.45
N GLU A 107 -15.60 0.57 -4.48
CA GLU A 107 -16.39 -0.16 -5.47
C GLU A 107 -17.27 -1.23 -4.83
N TYR A 108 -16.72 -2.04 -3.91
CA TYR A 108 -17.49 -3.10 -3.27
C TYR A 108 -18.53 -2.56 -2.28
N LYS A 109 -18.31 -1.38 -1.68
CA LYS A 109 -19.33 -0.68 -0.87
C LYS A 109 -20.47 -0.18 -1.77
N ASP A 110 -20.15 0.48 -2.88
CA ASP A 110 -21.13 1.03 -3.81
C ASP A 110 -22.00 -0.05 -4.46
N LEU A 111 -21.41 -1.22 -4.75
CA LEU A 111 -22.14 -2.39 -5.23
C LEU A 111 -22.99 -3.11 -4.15
N GLY A 112 -22.88 -2.71 -2.88
CA GLY A 112 -23.51 -3.43 -1.76
C GLY A 112 -22.93 -4.82 -1.51
N LEU A 113 -21.69 -5.06 -1.97
CA LEU A 113 -20.98 -6.35 -1.91
C LEU A 113 -19.84 -6.36 -0.89
N TYR A 114 -19.79 -5.37 0.01
CA TYR A 114 -18.72 -5.23 1.00
C TYR A 114 -18.46 -6.50 1.82
N GLY A 115 -19.52 -7.17 2.29
CA GLY A 115 -19.42 -8.44 3.03
C GLY A 115 -18.98 -9.65 2.20
N LYS A 116 -18.89 -9.52 0.87
CA LYS A 116 -18.25 -10.51 0.00
C LYS A 116 -16.76 -10.23 -0.21
N LEU A 117 -16.33 -8.96 -0.09
CA LEU A 117 -14.93 -8.59 -0.15
C LEU A 117 -14.22 -9.00 1.15
N HIS A 118 -14.82 -8.64 2.29
CA HIS A 118 -14.25 -8.87 3.61
C HIS A 118 -15.14 -9.75 4.48
N LYS A 119 -14.49 -10.60 5.28
CA LYS A 119 -15.17 -11.35 6.33
C LYS A 119 -15.16 -10.54 7.61
N SER A 120 -16.28 -10.54 8.32
CA SER A 120 -16.37 -10.02 9.68
C SER A 120 -16.45 -11.18 10.67
N ARG A 121 -15.89 -10.98 11.87
CA ARG A 121 -16.02 -11.90 13.00
C ARG A 121 -16.45 -11.12 14.24
N LEU A 122 -17.31 -11.74 15.04
CA LEU A 122 -17.67 -11.23 16.36
C LEU A 122 -16.62 -11.69 17.36
N PHE A 123 -16.11 -10.74 18.14
CA PHE A 123 -15.23 -10.99 19.27
C PHE A 123 -15.93 -10.61 20.55
N ASN A 124 -15.59 -11.29 21.64
CA ASN A 124 -16.11 -11.00 22.97
C ASN A 124 -14.98 -10.65 23.96
N PRO A 125 -14.24 -9.55 23.73
CA PRO A 125 -13.34 -8.99 24.72
C PRO A 125 -14.12 -8.60 25.97
N ASN A 126 -13.73 -9.09 27.15
CA ASN A 126 -14.27 -8.56 28.41
C ASN A 126 -15.82 -8.44 28.45
N GLN A 127 -16.53 -9.43 27.90
CA GLN A 127 -18.00 -9.52 27.87
C GLN A 127 -18.73 -8.49 26.96
N HIS A 128 -18.02 -7.78 26.08
CA HIS A 128 -18.63 -6.87 25.10
C HIS A 128 -18.46 -7.42 23.68
N LEU A 129 -19.57 -7.69 22.99
CA LEU A 129 -19.51 -8.14 21.59
C LEU A 129 -19.13 -6.99 20.66
N VAL A 130 -18.03 -7.16 19.95
CA VAL A 130 -17.56 -6.20 18.93
C VAL A 130 -17.37 -6.96 17.61
N ALA A 131 -17.95 -6.43 16.53
CA ALA A 131 -17.70 -6.93 15.19
C ALA A 131 -16.41 -6.33 14.64
N PHE A 132 -15.49 -7.18 14.23
CA PHE A 132 -14.24 -6.77 13.58
C PHE A 132 -14.18 -7.33 12.17
N GLN A 133 -13.71 -6.50 11.25
CA GLN A 133 -13.25 -6.96 9.94
C GLN A 133 -11.99 -7.80 10.15
N VAL A 134 -11.98 -9.02 9.60
CA VAL A 134 -10.82 -9.91 9.72
C VAL A 134 -9.74 -9.40 8.78
N PRO A 135 -8.47 -9.37 9.20
CA PRO A 135 -7.36 -9.18 8.29
C PRO A 135 -7.41 -10.08 7.06
N ASP A 136 -7.26 -9.48 5.89
CA ASP A 136 -7.19 -10.19 4.62
C ASP A 136 -6.26 -9.49 3.63
N TYR A 137 -6.26 -10.00 2.40
CA TYR A 137 -5.39 -9.50 1.33
C TYR A 137 -5.84 -8.14 0.78
N TYR A 138 -7.11 -7.78 0.91
CA TYR A 138 -7.65 -6.54 0.35
C TYR A 138 -7.52 -5.37 1.31
N ASN A 139 -7.69 -5.59 2.62
CA ASN A 139 -7.42 -4.57 3.62
C ASN A 139 -5.93 -4.45 4.00
N GLN A 140 -5.07 -5.34 3.49
CA GLN A 140 -3.62 -5.38 3.78
C GLN A 140 -3.26 -5.67 5.24
N GLN A 141 -4.25 -5.87 6.11
CA GLN A 141 -4.04 -6.02 7.55
C GLN A 141 -3.46 -7.40 7.98
N MET A 142 -3.15 -8.28 7.02
CA MET A 142 -2.35 -9.49 7.26
C MET A 142 -0.84 -9.26 7.12
N TRP A 143 -0.41 -8.06 6.70
CA TRP A 143 0.99 -7.77 6.46
C TRP A 143 1.81 -7.81 7.75
N TYR A 144 3.06 -8.22 7.64
CA TYR A 144 4.07 -8.15 8.69
C TYR A 144 5.45 -8.26 8.05
N LEU A 145 6.47 -7.70 8.71
CA LEU A 145 7.85 -7.79 8.25
C LEU A 145 8.39 -9.21 8.49
N GLY A 146 8.53 -10.01 7.43
CA GLY A 146 9.17 -11.33 7.51
C GLY A 146 10.69 -11.22 7.39
N LEU A 147 11.45 -11.88 8.28
CA LEU A 147 12.91 -11.97 8.19
C LEU A 147 13.35 -13.26 7.49
N GLY A 148 14.50 -13.22 6.80
CA GLY A 148 15.12 -14.39 6.14
C GLY A 148 14.55 -14.73 4.75
N ALA A 149 14.96 -15.89 4.22
CA ALA A 149 14.60 -16.39 2.87
C ALA A 149 13.12 -16.81 2.72
N GLU A 150 12.33 -16.73 3.79
CA GLU A 150 10.95 -17.24 3.85
C GLU A 150 9.90 -16.26 3.29
N ARG A 151 10.27 -15.00 3.06
CA ARG A 151 9.43 -14.06 2.31
C ARG A 151 10.24 -13.40 1.21
N ASP A 152 9.72 -13.54 -0.01
CA ASP A 152 10.18 -12.83 -1.19
C ASP A 152 10.39 -11.34 -0.85
N GLU A 153 11.58 -10.82 -1.14
CA GLU A 153 11.98 -9.42 -0.93
C GLU A 153 10.94 -8.46 -1.50
N THR A 154 10.27 -8.85 -2.60
CA THR A 154 9.20 -8.04 -3.22
C THR A 154 7.96 -7.90 -2.33
N VAL A 155 7.60 -8.92 -1.54
CA VAL A 155 6.44 -8.89 -0.64
C VAL A 155 6.67 -7.95 0.55
N ARG A 156 7.93 -7.68 0.92
CA ARG A 156 8.26 -6.76 2.01
C ARG A 156 7.94 -5.31 1.66
N LEU A 157 7.93 -4.94 0.39
CA LEU A 157 7.64 -3.57 -0.05
C LEU A 157 6.14 -3.28 -0.18
N TYR A 158 5.30 -4.31 -0.22
CA TYR A 158 3.85 -4.21 -0.40
C TYR A 158 3.19 -3.92 0.95
N THR A 159 3.56 -2.79 1.57
CA THR A 159 3.21 -2.50 2.95
C THR A 159 1.90 -1.74 3.08
N PRO A 160 1.22 -1.85 4.25
CA PRO A 160 0.02 -1.08 4.54
C PRO A 160 0.35 0.33 5.07
N MET A 161 1.60 0.81 5.00
CA MET A 161 2.04 2.10 5.59
C MET A 161 1.04 3.25 5.39
N PHE A 162 0.47 3.41 4.20
CA PHE A 162 -0.53 4.45 3.93
C PHE A 162 -1.98 4.03 4.20
N VAL A 163 -2.30 2.74 4.23
CA VAL A 163 -3.58 2.21 4.73
C VAL A 163 -3.70 2.46 6.23
N ASP A 164 -2.65 2.18 6.99
CA ASP A 164 -2.54 2.41 8.43
C ASP A 164 -2.76 3.89 8.81
N LEU A 165 -2.24 4.83 7.99
CA LEU A 165 -2.50 6.26 8.22
C LEU A 165 -3.96 6.66 7.98
N TYR A 166 -4.75 5.83 7.30
CA TYR A 166 -6.11 6.13 6.87
C TYR A 166 -7.18 5.41 7.68
N ASP A 167 -7.03 4.09 7.85
CA ASP A 167 -8.01 3.26 8.54
C ASP A 167 -7.83 3.33 10.06
N THR A 168 -8.61 2.58 10.81
CA THR A 168 -8.53 2.56 12.28
C THR A 168 -8.16 1.17 12.81
N PHE A 169 -7.59 0.30 11.96
CA PHE A 169 -7.34 -1.09 12.30
C PHE A 169 -5.89 -1.26 12.77
N ASN A 170 -5.67 -1.39 14.08
CA ASN A 170 -4.32 -1.62 14.56
C ASN A 170 -3.91 -3.11 14.51
N GLN A 171 -2.94 -3.44 13.63
CA GLN A 171 -2.49 -4.83 13.41
C GLN A 171 -1.81 -5.43 14.65
N ASN A 172 -0.95 -4.65 15.31
CA ASN A 172 -0.24 -5.07 16.51
C ASN A 172 -1.22 -5.45 17.61
N LYS A 173 -2.23 -4.60 17.85
CA LYS A 173 -3.30 -4.85 18.82
C LYS A 173 -4.10 -6.09 18.45
N TRP A 174 -4.51 -6.24 17.18
CA TRP A 174 -5.26 -7.40 16.71
C TRP A 174 -4.55 -8.72 17.03
N TYR A 175 -3.29 -8.86 16.60
CA TYR A 175 -2.55 -10.11 16.78
C TYR A 175 -2.02 -10.31 18.21
N GLY A 176 -1.89 -9.23 18.98
CA GLY A 176 -1.45 -9.28 20.39
C GLY A 176 -2.58 -9.64 21.36
N TYR A 177 -3.80 -9.18 21.11
CA TYR A 177 -4.91 -9.30 22.08
C TYR A 177 -6.13 -10.07 21.58
N TRP A 178 -6.52 -9.87 20.32
CA TRP A 178 -7.85 -10.26 19.82
C TRP A 178 -7.87 -11.62 19.12
N SER A 179 -6.80 -11.94 18.41
CA SER A 179 -6.57 -13.25 17.79
C SER A 179 -5.13 -13.69 18.09
N PRO A 180 -4.82 -14.01 19.35
CA PRO A 180 -3.46 -14.32 19.77
C PRO A 180 -2.95 -15.55 19.02
N GLY A 181 -1.75 -15.41 18.48
CA GLY A 181 -1.06 -16.48 17.75
C GLY A 181 0.35 -16.10 17.31
N ARG A 182 0.81 -14.91 17.72
CA ARG A 182 2.10 -14.33 17.37
C ARG A 182 2.93 -14.18 18.64
N THR A 183 4.22 -14.49 18.54
CA THR A 183 5.19 -14.27 19.61
C THR A 183 5.49 -12.77 19.77
N LYS A 184 6.20 -12.39 20.84
CA LYS A 184 6.66 -10.99 20.99
C LYS A 184 7.47 -10.53 19.78
N ASP A 185 8.38 -11.37 19.28
CA ASP A 185 9.19 -11.07 18.10
C ASP A 185 8.33 -10.88 16.83
N ASP A 186 7.20 -11.58 16.73
CA ASP A 186 6.25 -11.40 15.63
C ASP A 186 5.45 -10.10 15.76
N LEU A 187 5.14 -9.68 16.99
CA LEU A 187 4.46 -8.40 17.26
C LEU A 187 5.39 -7.22 16.99
N ASP A 188 6.67 -7.31 17.36
CA ASP A 188 7.67 -6.29 17.07
C ASP A 188 7.92 -6.12 15.54
N ARG A 189 7.37 -7.02 14.71
CA ARG A 189 7.40 -6.99 13.23
C ARG A 189 6.04 -6.67 12.59
N THR A 190 5.04 -6.35 13.40
CA THR A 190 3.69 -6.01 12.95
C THR A 190 3.48 -4.51 13.20
N PRO A 191 2.98 -3.74 12.22
CA PRO A 191 2.72 -2.31 12.39
C PRO A 191 1.89 -2.00 13.63
N ASP A 192 2.35 -1.01 14.40
CA ASP A 192 1.64 -0.42 15.54
C ASP A 192 1.17 0.98 15.15
N ASP A 193 0.01 1.02 14.52
CA ASP A 193 -0.59 2.13 13.80
C ASP A 193 -1.68 2.83 14.63
N ASP A 194 -1.32 3.23 15.84
CA ASP A 194 -2.15 4.12 16.65
C ASP A 194 -2.31 5.52 16.03
N ILE A 195 -1.43 5.88 15.08
CA ILE A 195 -1.61 7.06 14.25
C ILE A 195 -2.52 6.70 13.06
N CYS A 196 -3.69 7.32 12.99
CA CYS A 196 -4.71 7.05 11.99
C CYS A 196 -5.47 8.34 11.61
N MET A 197 -6.39 8.24 10.63
CA MET A 197 -7.31 9.31 10.21
C MET A 197 -6.70 10.47 9.40
N LEU A 198 -5.55 10.27 8.76
CA LEU A 198 -5.14 11.21 7.72
C LEU A 198 -6.11 11.11 6.54
N THR A 199 -6.38 12.25 5.92
CA THR A 199 -7.22 12.28 4.72
C THR A 199 -6.47 11.67 3.53
N ILE A 200 -7.21 11.14 2.54
CA ILE A 200 -6.64 10.67 1.26
C ILE A 200 -5.72 11.74 0.64
N ARG A 201 -6.10 13.01 0.75
CA ARG A 201 -5.31 14.15 0.26
C ARG A 201 -3.97 14.25 0.96
N GLU A 202 -3.93 14.17 2.28
CA GLU A 202 -2.70 14.29 3.06
C GLU A 202 -1.77 13.09 2.80
N ILE A 203 -2.34 11.90 2.66
CA ILE A 203 -1.60 10.70 2.27
C ILE A 203 -1.01 10.85 0.86
N GLN A 204 -1.78 11.38 -0.09
CA GLN A 204 -1.28 11.71 -1.43
C GLN A 204 -0.15 12.75 -1.37
N GLU A 205 -0.28 13.79 -0.53
CA GLU A 205 0.77 14.80 -0.31
C GLU A 205 2.07 14.16 0.21
N ILE A 206 1.96 13.23 1.17
CA ILE A 206 3.12 12.46 1.67
C ILE A 206 3.72 11.61 0.54
N ALA A 207 2.90 10.81 -0.14
CA ALA A 207 3.36 9.88 -1.18
C ALA A 207 4.05 10.61 -2.33
N PHE A 208 3.46 11.70 -2.82
CA PHE A 208 3.95 12.42 -4.00
C PHE A 208 5.06 13.42 -3.67
N GLY A 209 5.09 13.90 -2.42
CA GLY A 209 6.08 14.85 -1.92
C GLY A 209 7.37 14.21 -1.42
N SER A 210 7.38 12.91 -1.16
CA SER A 210 8.51 12.21 -0.52
C SER A 210 9.34 11.40 -1.51
N LYS A 211 10.65 11.60 -1.51
CA LYS A 211 11.61 10.82 -2.31
C LYS A 211 12.20 9.65 -1.55
N ASN A 212 12.27 9.76 -0.23
CA ASN A 212 12.92 8.78 0.63
C ASN A 212 12.21 8.66 1.98
N LYS A 213 12.58 7.61 2.73
CA LYS A 213 12.03 7.30 4.06
C LYS A 213 12.09 8.48 5.03
N SER A 214 13.19 9.24 5.03
CA SER A 214 13.38 10.39 5.92
C SER A 214 12.41 11.54 5.60
N GLU A 215 12.20 11.82 4.31
CA GLU A 215 11.19 12.79 3.87
C GLU A 215 9.79 12.32 4.26
N ALA A 216 9.45 11.04 3.99
CA ALA A 216 8.15 10.47 4.31
C ALA A 216 7.80 10.59 5.80
N ILE A 217 8.67 10.15 6.72
CA ILE A 217 8.43 10.29 8.16
C ILE A 217 8.40 11.76 8.59
N GLY A 218 9.16 12.64 7.92
CA GLY A 218 9.10 14.08 8.15
C GLY A 218 7.72 14.67 7.86
N TRP A 219 7.10 14.28 6.74
CA TRP A 219 5.73 14.67 6.41
C TRP A 219 4.70 14.04 7.35
N ILE A 220 4.82 12.75 7.67
CA ILE A 220 3.92 12.04 8.59
C ILE A 220 3.92 12.73 9.96
N ARG A 221 5.10 13.06 10.50
CA ARG A 221 5.22 13.81 11.76
C ARG A 221 4.48 15.15 11.71
N GLN A 222 4.58 15.87 10.59
CA GLN A 222 3.90 17.15 10.43
C GLN A 222 2.37 17.03 10.39
N TYR A 223 1.83 16.02 9.71
CA TYR A 223 0.38 15.79 9.67
C TYR A 223 -0.13 15.21 10.98
N ALA A 224 0.51 14.17 11.50
CA ALA A 224 0.12 13.51 12.74
C ALA A 224 0.08 14.49 13.93
N ALA A 225 1.04 15.42 14.02
CA ALA A 225 1.02 16.46 15.04
C ALA A 225 -0.24 17.36 14.97
N ARG A 226 -0.83 17.58 13.79
CA ARG A 226 -2.07 18.38 13.63
C ARG A 226 -3.29 17.65 14.19
N TYR A 227 -3.24 16.32 14.23
CA TYR A 227 -4.27 15.46 14.81
C TYR A 227 -4.01 15.16 16.30
N GLY A 228 -2.93 15.69 16.88
CA GLY A 228 -2.63 15.58 18.30
C GLY A 228 -1.83 14.35 18.71
N PHE A 229 -1.31 13.57 17.74
CA PHE A 229 -0.47 12.40 18.04
C PHE A 229 0.89 12.79 18.63
N THR A 230 1.38 12.01 19.59
CA THR A 230 2.66 12.23 20.24
C THR A 230 3.83 11.73 19.38
N SER A 231 5.02 12.24 19.65
CA SER A 231 6.25 11.72 19.03
C SER A 231 6.42 10.22 19.29
N GLU A 232 6.07 9.72 20.48
CA GLU A 232 6.18 8.29 20.78
C GLU A 232 5.21 7.46 19.95
N GLU A 233 3.99 7.93 19.70
CA GLU A 233 3.01 7.24 18.85
C GLU A 233 3.53 7.15 17.41
N ILE A 234 4.07 8.25 16.89
CA ILE A 234 4.63 8.30 15.54
C ILE A 234 5.88 7.40 15.41
N ASP A 235 6.72 7.35 16.44
CA ASP A 235 7.92 6.52 16.45
C ASP A 235 7.59 5.02 16.52
N ARG A 236 6.54 4.62 17.24
CA ARG A 236 6.05 3.24 17.24
C ARG A 236 5.53 2.81 15.88
N TYR A 237 4.70 3.65 15.25
CA TYR A 237 4.24 3.43 13.89
C TYR A 237 5.41 3.24 12.90
N TRP A 238 6.41 4.13 12.98
CA TRP A 238 7.53 4.09 12.05
C TRP A 238 8.51 2.94 12.30
N ALA A 239 8.50 2.34 13.48
CA ALA A 239 9.49 1.36 13.91
C ALA A 239 9.65 0.22 12.90
N VAL A 240 8.54 -0.41 12.50
CA VAL A 240 8.58 -1.56 11.57
C VAL A 240 8.97 -1.12 10.15
N TYR A 241 8.44 0.01 9.68
CA TYR A 241 8.75 0.54 8.34
C TYR A 241 10.20 0.98 8.20
N SER A 242 10.83 1.43 9.28
CA SER A 242 12.23 1.85 9.28
C SER A 242 13.21 0.68 9.04
N LEU A 243 12.81 -0.55 9.39
CA LEU A 243 13.60 -1.77 9.25
C LEU A 243 13.67 -2.30 7.81
N ILE A 244 12.82 -1.81 6.92
CA ILE A 244 12.85 -2.19 5.50
C ILE A 244 14.08 -1.52 4.88
N GLU A 245 15.05 -2.31 4.43
CA GLU A 245 16.33 -1.80 3.93
C GLU A 245 16.15 -1.06 2.60
N ASP A 246 16.93 0.00 2.38
CA ASP A 246 16.89 0.74 1.10
C ASP A 246 17.37 -0.13 -0.08
N GLU A 247 18.18 -1.15 0.22
CA GLU A 247 18.72 -2.13 -0.73
C GLU A 247 17.68 -3.14 -1.23
N ASP A 248 16.46 -3.15 -0.66
CA ASP A 248 15.31 -3.83 -1.28
C ASP A 248 14.98 -3.25 -2.69
N TYR A 249 15.64 -2.16 -3.12
CA TYR A 249 15.49 -1.50 -4.42
C TYR A 249 16.77 -1.33 -5.26
N ASP A 250 17.98 -1.79 -4.89
CA ASP A 250 19.13 -1.64 -5.81
C ASP A 250 18.97 -2.46 -7.13
N ARG A 251 17.82 -3.13 -7.25
CA ARG A 251 17.31 -3.82 -8.43
C ARG A 251 16.16 -3.10 -9.16
N TYR A 252 16.11 -1.78 -9.29
CA TYR A 252 15.08 -1.11 -10.12
C TYR A 252 15.53 0.29 -10.67
N LYS A 253 16.85 0.50 -10.80
CA LYS A 253 17.42 1.61 -11.59
C LYS A 253 17.57 1.21 -13.05
#